data_AF-A0A1L8SW24-F1
#
_entry.id   AF-A0A1L8SW24-F1
#
_cell.length_a   1.000
_cell.length_b   1.000
_cell.length_c   1.000
_cell.angle_alpha   90.00
_cell.angle_beta   90.00
_cell.angle_gamma   90.00
#
_symmetry.space_group_name_H-M   'P 1'
#
loop_
_entity.id
_entity.type
_entity.pdbx_description
1 polymer ?
#
loop_
_entity_poly.entity_id
_entity_poly.type
_entity_poly.pdbx_seq_one_letter_code
_entity_poly.pdbx_strand_id
1 'polypeptide(L)'
;MSHCILNQNAVIHGWERARGAFPFAIELLSRGIALIQLPCPEFLVLGGDRPPMSYQEYLTLPNYRQTCQKMLQPIIQQIQAYQAEDYQYLGVIGINESPNCSISGQRGVLMEEFFAACQAAEIQAPYLEVPTWYSETEQQDFSKELQRFLAKGGRNE
;
A
#
# COMPACT_ATOMS: atom_id res chain seq x y z
N MET A 1 -3.16 0.82 2.83
CA MET A 1 -2.26 1.84 2.24
C MET A 1 -0.82 1.46 2.54
N SER A 2 0.06 1.40 1.53
CA SER A 2 1.49 1.10 1.74
C SER A 2 2.14 2.00 2.78
N HIS A 3 2.95 1.41 3.66
CA HIS A 3 3.47 2.07 4.85
C HIS A 3 4.13 3.43 4.59
N CYS A 4 5.00 3.48 3.56
CA CYS A 4 5.80 4.67 3.27
C CYS A 4 4.95 5.87 2.82
N ILE A 5 3.71 5.66 2.34
CA ILE A 5 2.79 6.76 2.06
C ILE A 5 2.52 7.61 3.31
N LEU A 6 2.51 6.99 4.49
CA LEU A 6 2.27 7.66 5.77
C LEU A 6 3.56 7.94 6.55
N ASN A 7 4.65 7.27 6.22
CA ASN A 7 5.92 7.38 6.95
C ASN A 7 7.11 7.20 6.00
N GLN A 8 7.59 8.30 5.41
CA GLN A 8 8.75 8.27 4.52
C GLN A 8 10.05 7.86 5.22
N ASN A 9 10.12 7.90 6.56
CA ASN A 9 11.29 7.39 7.30
C ASN A 9 11.50 5.86 7.16
N ALA A 10 10.53 5.13 6.57
CA ALA A 10 10.68 3.71 6.27
C ALA A 10 11.29 3.43 4.88
N VAL A 11 11.49 4.48 4.07
CA VAL A 11 12.14 4.40 2.77
C VAL A 11 13.65 4.37 2.96
N ILE A 12 14.37 3.83 1.98
CA ILE A 12 15.83 3.88 1.94
C ILE A 12 16.29 5.33 2.02
N HIS A 13 17.33 5.59 2.80
CA HIS A 13 17.87 6.93 3.00
C HIS A 13 18.27 7.61 1.69
N GLY A 14 17.75 8.82 1.48
CA GLY A 14 17.94 9.62 0.27
C GLY A 14 16.94 9.33 -0.86
N TRP A 15 16.03 8.37 -0.69
CA TRP A 15 14.99 8.03 -1.67
C TRP A 15 13.59 8.50 -1.23
N GLU A 16 13.51 9.21 -0.11
CA GLU A 16 12.28 9.81 0.39
C GLU A 16 11.75 10.84 -0.61
N ARG A 17 10.43 10.82 -0.83
CA ARG A 17 9.73 11.71 -1.76
C ARG A 17 8.85 12.73 -1.03
N ALA A 18 8.84 12.68 0.30
CA ALA A 18 8.26 13.67 1.19
C ALA A 18 8.98 13.63 2.54
N ARG A 19 8.85 14.70 3.34
CA ARG A 19 9.46 14.79 4.67
C ARG A 19 8.76 13.93 5.73
N GLY A 20 7.52 13.52 5.47
CA GLY A 20 6.67 12.79 6.40
C GLY A 20 5.68 11.90 5.65
N ALA A 21 4.38 12.09 5.84
CA ALA A 21 3.37 11.48 4.98
C ALA A 21 3.29 12.21 3.63
N PHE A 22 2.87 11.51 2.58
CA PHE A 22 2.48 12.16 1.33
C PHE A 22 1.26 13.07 1.54
N PRO A 23 1.22 14.28 0.94
CA PRO A 23 0.15 15.25 1.15
C PRO A 23 -1.26 14.70 0.91
N PHE A 24 -1.44 13.81 -0.07
CA PHE A 24 -2.75 13.24 -0.37
C PHE A 24 -3.31 12.37 0.77
N ALA A 25 -2.48 11.86 1.68
CA ALA A 25 -2.97 11.14 2.85
C ALA A 25 -3.76 12.07 3.79
N ILE A 26 -3.33 13.33 3.93
CA ILE A 26 -4.05 14.36 4.68
C ILE A 26 -5.36 14.70 3.95
N GLU A 27 -5.32 14.80 2.62
CA GLU A 27 -6.51 15.02 1.81
C GLU A 27 -7.56 13.92 2.05
N LEU A 28 -7.16 12.64 2.05
CA LEU A 28 -8.06 11.52 2.34
C LEU A 28 -8.70 11.63 3.73
N LEU A 29 -7.91 11.91 4.77
CA LEU A 29 -8.41 12.08 6.13
C LEU A 29 -9.38 13.27 6.22
N SER A 30 -9.08 14.39 5.56
CA SER A 30 -9.95 15.58 5.54
C SER A 30 -11.30 15.34 4.87
N ARG A 31 -11.40 14.29 4.02
CA ARG A 31 -12.64 13.84 3.38
C ARG A 31 -13.41 12.81 4.21
N GLY A 32 -12.94 12.50 5.42
CA GLY A 32 -13.54 11.49 6.29
C GLY A 32 -13.19 10.04 5.91
N ILE A 33 -12.16 9.84 5.08
CA ILE A 33 -11.71 8.49 4.68
C ILE A 33 -10.71 7.98 5.71
N ALA A 34 -11.06 6.88 6.38
CA ALA A 34 -10.17 6.18 7.29
C ALA A 34 -9.06 5.44 6.53
N LEU A 35 -7.86 5.35 7.13
CA LEU A 35 -6.69 4.72 6.53
C LEU A 35 -6.26 3.50 7.35
N ILE A 36 -6.21 2.33 6.72
CA ILE A 36 -5.54 1.15 7.26
C ILE A 36 -4.11 1.13 6.72
N GLN A 37 -3.12 1.28 7.60
CA GLN A 37 -1.71 1.24 7.22
C GLN A 37 -1.26 -0.20 7.05
N LEU A 38 -0.71 -0.52 5.87
CA LEU A 38 -0.07 -1.81 5.61
C LEU A 38 1.31 -1.86 6.26
N PRO A 39 1.78 -3.06 6.65
CA PRO A 39 3.15 -3.27 7.08
C PRO A 39 4.15 -2.99 5.96
N CYS A 40 5.37 -2.57 6.30
CA CYS A 40 6.49 -2.51 5.36
C CYS A 40 7.37 -3.74 5.59
N PRO A 41 7.23 -4.85 4.83
CA PRO A 41 8.03 -6.03 5.08
C PRO A 41 9.52 -5.76 4.85
N GLU A 42 9.85 -4.87 3.93
CA GLU A 42 11.23 -4.46 3.67
C GLU A 42 11.90 -3.87 4.92
N PHE A 43 11.21 -2.93 5.57
CA PHE A 43 11.70 -2.29 6.80
C PHE A 43 11.63 -3.23 8.01
N LEU A 44 10.56 -4.01 8.14
CA LEU A 44 10.36 -4.90 9.29
C LEU A 44 11.31 -6.11 9.29
N VAL A 45 11.75 -6.55 8.11
CA VAL A 45 12.68 -7.70 7.98
C VAL A 45 14.14 -7.25 7.98
N LEU A 46 14.47 -6.12 7.32
CA LEU A 46 15.87 -5.71 7.10
C LEU A 46 16.29 -4.44 7.86
N GLY A 47 15.35 -3.68 8.43
CA GLY A 47 15.62 -2.43 9.13
C GLY A 47 15.69 -1.20 8.21
N GLY A 48 16.01 -0.04 8.82
CA GLY A 48 16.10 1.26 8.14
C GLY A 48 17.33 1.41 7.24
N ASP A 49 18.48 0.87 7.67
CA ASP A 49 19.75 0.93 6.94
C ASP A 49 19.87 -0.13 5.81
N ARG A 50 18.75 -0.71 5.39
CA ARG A 50 18.74 -1.80 4.39
C ARG A 50 19.27 -1.31 3.03
N PRO A 51 20.00 -2.15 2.28
CA PRO A 51 20.30 -1.85 0.89
C PRO A 51 19.04 -1.95 0.02
N PRO A 52 19.04 -1.33 -1.18
CA PRO A 52 18.03 -1.63 -2.19
C PRO A 52 18.12 -3.09 -2.62
N MET A 53 16.97 -3.74 -2.78
CA MET A 53 16.85 -5.12 -3.22
C MET A 53 15.74 -5.24 -4.26
N SER A 54 15.96 -6.08 -5.26
CA SER A 54 15.00 -6.48 -6.27
C SER A 54 13.98 -7.48 -5.72
N TYR A 55 12.89 -7.67 -6.46
CA TYR A 55 11.89 -8.71 -6.16
C TYR A 55 12.52 -10.09 -5.93
N GLN A 56 13.47 -10.50 -6.79
CA GLN A 56 14.08 -11.83 -6.68
C GLN A 56 14.98 -11.96 -5.46
N GLU A 57 15.73 -10.92 -5.10
CA GLU A 57 16.55 -10.93 -3.89
C GLU A 57 15.67 -11.08 -2.65
N TYR A 58 14.51 -10.42 -2.59
CA TYR A 58 13.54 -10.64 -1.51
C TYR A 58 13.05 -12.08 -1.42
N LEU A 59 12.82 -12.76 -2.54
CA LEU A 59 12.39 -14.16 -2.55
C LEU A 59 13.48 -15.13 -2.09
N THR A 60 14.75 -14.73 -2.07
CA THR A 60 15.84 -15.54 -1.50
C THR A 60 15.86 -15.50 0.04
N LEU A 61 15.17 -14.54 0.66
CA LEU A 61 15.12 -14.46 2.12
C LEU A 61 14.28 -15.62 2.70
N PRO A 62 14.77 -16.30 3.75
CA PRO A 62 14.05 -17.43 4.34
C PRO A 62 12.64 -17.04 4.80
N ASN A 63 11.64 -17.80 4.36
CA ASN A 63 10.24 -17.65 4.75
C ASN A 63 9.63 -16.26 4.47
N TYR A 64 10.12 -15.53 3.48
CA TYR A 64 9.71 -14.14 3.24
C TYR A 64 8.21 -13.98 2.89
N ARG A 65 7.68 -14.87 2.04
CA ARG A 65 6.23 -14.91 1.73
C ARG A 65 5.39 -15.21 2.96
N GLN A 66 5.77 -16.22 3.75
CA GLN A 66 5.06 -16.54 4.99
C GLN A 66 5.10 -15.37 5.99
N THR A 67 6.20 -14.62 6.01
CA THR A 67 6.33 -13.41 6.81
C THR A 67 5.34 -12.34 6.35
N CYS A 68 5.25 -12.08 5.05
CA CYS A 68 4.25 -11.18 4.47
C CYS A 68 2.81 -11.61 4.81
N GLN A 69 2.49 -12.90 4.64
CA GLN A 69 1.17 -13.46 4.97
C GLN A 69 0.79 -13.20 6.44
N LYS A 70 1.71 -13.47 7.39
CA LYS A 70 1.49 -13.21 8.81
C LYS A 70 1.24 -11.74 9.11
N MET A 71 1.99 -10.84 8.46
CA MET A 71 1.82 -9.39 8.65
C MET A 71 0.47 -8.89 8.09
N LEU A 72 -0.05 -9.54 7.04
CA LEU A 72 -1.31 -9.16 6.39
C LEU A 72 -2.55 -9.74 7.07
N GLN A 73 -2.43 -10.86 7.79
CA GLN A 73 -3.54 -11.49 8.49
C GLN A 73 -4.39 -10.51 9.33
N PRO A 74 -3.82 -9.69 10.24
CA PRO A 74 -4.62 -8.74 11.02
C PRO A 74 -5.29 -7.67 10.15
N ILE A 75 -4.70 -7.31 9.00
CA ILE A 75 -5.27 -6.32 8.08
C ILE A 75 -6.51 -6.87 7.39
N ILE A 76 -6.45 -8.12 6.91
CA ILE A 76 -7.60 -8.77 6.27
C ILE A 76 -8.74 -8.93 7.26
N GLN A 77 -8.43 -9.38 8.49
CA GLN A 77 -9.42 -9.47 9.57
C GLN A 77 -10.06 -8.12 9.88
N GLN A 78 -9.28 -7.05 9.91
CA GLN A 78 -9.79 -5.70 10.12
C GLN A 78 -10.73 -5.25 8.99
N ILE A 79 -10.39 -5.51 7.72
CA ILE A 79 -11.26 -5.18 6.58
C ILE A 79 -12.59 -5.94 6.69
N GLN A 80 -12.56 -7.25 6.96
CA GLN A 80 -13.78 -8.06 7.12
C GLN A 80 -14.66 -7.56 8.28
N ALA A 81 -14.05 -7.19 9.41
CA ALA A 81 -14.78 -6.64 10.54
C ALA A 81 -15.47 -5.32 10.20
N TYR A 82 -14.81 -4.44 9.43
CA TYR A 82 -15.44 -3.21 8.96
C TYR A 82 -16.59 -3.47 7.98
N GLN A 83 -16.43 -4.39 7.04
CA GLN A 83 -17.50 -4.74 6.10
C GLN A 83 -18.73 -5.36 6.79
N ALA A 84 -18.51 -6.12 7.88
CA ALA A 84 -19.60 -6.67 8.69
C ALA A 84 -20.44 -5.60 9.41
N GLU A 85 -19.88 -4.41 9.60
CA GLU A 85 -20.51 -3.23 10.21
C GLU A 85 -20.90 -2.18 9.15
N ASP A 86 -21.14 -2.62 7.91
CA ASP A 86 -21.57 -1.80 6.75
C ASP A 86 -20.59 -0.67 6.33
N TYR A 87 -19.34 -0.70 6.79
CA TYR A 87 -18.33 0.23 6.29
C TYR A 87 -17.90 -0.16 4.87
N GLN A 88 -17.77 0.85 4.03
CA GLN A 88 -17.32 0.69 2.65
C GLN A 88 -15.78 0.61 2.57
N TYR A 89 -15.26 -0.52 2.09
CA TYR A 89 -13.85 -0.65 1.74
C TYR A 89 -13.61 -0.07 0.33
N LEU A 90 -12.85 1.04 0.27
CA LEU A 90 -12.60 1.76 -0.99
C LEU A 90 -11.48 1.13 -1.84
N GLY A 91 -10.54 0.42 -1.21
CA GLY A 91 -9.43 -0.22 -1.90
C GLY A 91 -8.05 -0.01 -1.26
N VAL A 92 -7.00 -0.38 -1.99
CA VAL A 92 -5.61 -0.34 -1.56
C VAL A 92 -4.80 0.67 -2.37
N ILE A 93 -3.89 1.38 -1.72
CA ILE A 93 -2.94 2.29 -2.40
C ILE A 93 -1.53 1.73 -2.24
N GLY A 94 -0.92 1.37 -3.38
CA GLY A 94 0.42 0.82 -3.54
C GLY A 94 1.47 1.87 -3.91
N ILE A 95 2.72 1.41 -4.13
CA ILE A 95 3.83 2.24 -4.64
C ILE A 95 4.36 1.57 -5.91
N ASN A 96 4.30 2.27 -7.03
CA ASN A 96 4.78 1.75 -8.30
C ASN A 96 6.29 1.46 -8.24
N GLU A 97 6.71 0.39 -8.91
CA GLU A 97 8.10 -0.12 -8.95
C GLU A 97 8.69 -0.60 -7.61
N SER A 98 7.90 -0.61 -6.52
CA SER A 98 8.35 -1.25 -5.28
C SER A 98 8.36 -2.78 -5.42
N PRO A 99 9.44 -3.48 -5.02
CA PRO A 99 9.53 -4.94 -5.06
C PRO A 99 8.51 -5.63 -4.13
N ASN A 100 7.86 -4.88 -3.24
CA ASN A 100 6.86 -5.39 -2.30
C ASN A 100 5.49 -4.74 -2.49
N CYS A 101 5.44 -3.43 -2.76
CA CYS A 101 4.21 -2.64 -2.78
C CYS A 101 3.68 -2.29 -4.19
N SER A 102 4.38 -2.66 -5.26
CA SER A 102 3.87 -2.50 -6.63
C SER A 102 2.68 -3.43 -6.87
N ILE A 103 1.68 -2.97 -7.60
CA ILE A 103 0.42 -3.68 -7.85
C ILE A 103 0.27 -4.05 -9.34
N SER A 104 0.61 -3.13 -10.24
CA SER A 104 0.66 -3.35 -11.70
C SER A 104 2.09 -3.69 -12.17
N GLY A 105 2.20 -4.17 -13.40
CA GLY A 105 3.45 -4.69 -13.95
C GLY A 105 3.92 -5.94 -13.19
N GLN A 106 5.15 -5.92 -12.68
CA GLN A 106 5.60 -6.91 -11.72
C GLN A 106 5.01 -6.56 -10.35
N ARG A 107 4.03 -7.35 -9.91
CA ARG A 107 3.44 -7.21 -8.58
C ARG A 107 4.47 -7.52 -7.51
N GLY A 108 4.55 -6.68 -6.49
CA GLY A 108 5.47 -6.88 -5.39
C GLY A 108 5.02 -8.00 -4.46
N VAL A 109 5.96 -8.62 -3.73
CA VAL A 109 5.71 -9.82 -2.93
C VAL A 109 4.58 -9.62 -1.92
N LEU A 110 4.57 -8.51 -1.16
CA LEU A 110 3.48 -8.21 -0.22
C LEU A 110 2.13 -8.09 -0.92
N MET A 111 2.09 -7.43 -2.08
CA MET A 111 0.85 -7.25 -2.83
C MET A 111 0.35 -8.55 -3.45
N GLU A 112 1.22 -9.46 -3.87
CA GLU A 112 0.78 -10.81 -4.27
C GLU A 112 0.02 -11.50 -3.14
N GLU A 113 0.60 -11.52 -1.93
CA GLU A 113 -0.03 -12.14 -0.76
C GLU A 113 -1.30 -11.40 -0.33
N PHE A 114 -1.32 -10.07 -0.41
CA PHE A 114 -2.49 -9.26 -0.07
C PHE A 114 -3.67 -9.56 -0.98
N PHE A 115 -3.46 -9.57 -2.30
CA PHE A 115 -4.53 -9.83 -3.25
C PHE A 115 -4.99 -11.29 -3.20
N ALA A 116 -4.09 -12.25 -2.95
CA ALA A 116 -4.48 -13.64 -2.70
C ALA A 116 -5.36 -13.77 -1.45
N ALA A 117 -5.02 -13.07 -0.37
CA ALA A 117 -5.81 -13.07 0.86
C ALA A 117 -7.17 -12.37 0.67
N CYS A 118 -7.22 -11.25 -0.06
CA CYS A 118 -8.48 -10.60 -0.43
C CYS A 118 -9.36 -11.52 -1.26
N GLN A 119 -8.80 -12.23 -2.25
CA GLN A 119 -9.56 -13.18 -3.06
C GLN A 119 -10.15 -14.32 -2.21
N ALA A 120 -9.34 -14.90 -1.32
CA ALA A 120 -9.80 -15.95 -0.41
C ALA A 120 -10.89 -15.48 0.57
N ALA A 121 -10.89 -14.19 0.90
CA ALA A 121 -11.86 -13.55 1.79
C ALA A 121 -13.04 -12.89 1.04
N GLU A 122 -13.13 -13.05 -0.28
CA GLU A 122 -14.13 -12.41 -1.15
C GLU A 122 -14.17 -10.87 -1.05
N ILE A 123 -13.03 -10.26 -0.73
CA ILE A 123 -12.86 -8.80 -0.64
C ILE A 123 -12.51 -8.25 -2.01
N GLN A 124 -13.34 -7.36 -2.54
CA GLN A 124 -12.96 -6.55 -3.70
C GLN A 124 -11.87 -5.56 -3.31
N ALA A 125 -10.75 -5.58 -4.05
CA ALA A 125 -9.62 -4.69 -3.81
C ALA A 125 -9.33 -3.80 -5.02
N PRO A 126 -10.16 -2.77 -5.29
CA PRO A 126 -9.76 -1.69 -6.17
C PRO A 126 -8.41 -1.13 -5.73
N TYR A 127 -7.62 -0.63 -6.67
CA TYR A 127 -6.31 -0.10 -6.32
C TYR A 127 -5.97 1.19 -7.03
N LEU A 128 -5.04 1.91 -6.41
CA LEU A 128 -4.28 3.02 -6.97
C LEU A 128 -2.80 2.76 -6.67
N GLU A 129 -1.92 3.21 -7.53
CA GLU A 129 -0.48 3.17 -7.27
C GLU A 129 0.09 4.57 -7.33
N VAL A 130 0.88 4.93 -6.32
CA VAL A 130 1.62 6.18 -6.35
C VAL A 130 2.74 6.04 -7.37
N PRO A 131 2.76 6.85 -8.45
CA PRO A 131 3.80 6.78 -9.48
C PRO A 131 5.14 7.24 -8.93
N THR A 132 6.25 6.86 -9.57
CA THR A 132 7.62 7.14 -9.09
C THR A 132 7.96 8.63 -9.04
N TRP A 133 7.39 9.43 -9.94
CA TRP A 133 7.59 10.89 -9.98
C TRP A 133 6.85 11.66 -8.87
N TYR A 134 5.84 11.07 -8.23
CA TYR A 134 5.06 11.78 -7.22
C TYR A 134 5.93 12.17 -6.02
N SER A 135 5.82 13.43 -5.57
CA SER A 135 6.51 13.93 -4.39
C SER A 135 5.67 14.99 -3.65
N GLU A 136 6.09 15.42 -2.47
CA GLU A 136 5.40 16.52 -1.77
C GLU A 136 5.37 17.83 -2.56
N THR A 137 6.30 18.03 -3.49
CA THR A 137 6.41 19.20 -4.38
C THR A 137 5.79 19.00 -5.76
N GLU A 138 5.56 17.75 -6.19
CA GLU A 138 5.07 17.42 -7.54
C GLU A 138 3.85 16.49 -7.46
N GLN A 139 2.66 17.07 -7.60
CA GLN A 139 1.37 16.40 -7.31
C GLN A 139 0.32 16.49 -8.45
N GLN A 140 0.56 17.34 -9.46
CA GLN A 140 -0.49 17.93 -10.29
C GLN A 140 -1.36 16.91 -11.03
N ASP A 141 -0.78 15.82 -11.54
CA ASP A 141 -1.54 14.80 -12.28
C ASP A 141 -2.11 13.69 -11.40
N PHE A 142 -1.53 13.46 -10.22
CA PHE A 142 -1.95 12.37 -9.33
C PHE A 142 -3.33 12.64 -8.72
N SER A 143 -3.69 13.91 -8.51
CA SER A 143 -5.00 14.28 -7.96
C SER A 143 -6.17 13.77 -8.82
N LYS A 144 -6.04 13.80 -10.15
CA LYS A 144 -7.07 13.29 -11.07
C LYS A 144 -7.23 11.78 -10.95
N GLU A 145 -6.13 11.05 -10.82
CA GLU A 145 -6.15 9.59 -10.63
C GLU A 145 -6.75 9.22 -9.28
N LEU A 146 -6.40 9.95 -8.22
CA LEU A 146 -6.98 9.80 -6.90
C LEU A 146 -8.50 10.03 -6.92
N GLN A 147 -8.99 11.10 -7.56
CA GLN A 147 -10.43 11.34 -7.69
C GLN A 147 -11.14 10.19 -8.44
N ARG A 148 -10.54 9.68 -9.52
CA ARG A 148 -11.10 8.55 -10.27
C ARG A 148 -11.16 7.28 -9.42
N PHE A 149 -10.12 7.01 -8.63
CA PHE A 149 -10.08 5.89 -7.70
C PHE A 149 -11.20 5.98 -6.66
N LEU A 150 -11.34 7.14 -6.01
CA LEU A 150 -12.39 7.38 -5.01
C LEU A 150 -13.81 7.30 -5.61
N ALA A 151 -14.00 7.80 -6.83
CA ALA A 151 -15.30 7.74 -7.51
C ALA A 151 -15.72 6.32 -7.93
N LYS A 152 -14.77 5.38 -8.06
CA LYS A 152 -15.05 3.96 -8.29
C LYS A 152 -15.35 3.24 -6.97
N GLY A 153 -14.63 3.57 -5.91
CA GLY A 153 -14.83 2.99 -4.58
C GLY A 153 -16.19 3.35 -3.95
N GLY A 154 -16.82 4.44 -4.39
CA GLY A 154 -18.13 4.90 -3.89
C GLY A 154 -19.37 4.38 -4.64
N ARG A 155 -19.23 3.56 -5.68
CA ARG A 155 -20.39 3.01 -6.41
C ARG A 155 -20.64 1.56 -6.01
N ASN A 156 -21.69 1.36 -5.22
CA ASN A 156 -22.44 0.10 -5.25
C ASN A 156 -23.33 0.14 -6.49
N GLU A 157 -22.81 -0.30 -7.63
CA GLU A 157 -23.63 -0.66 -8.81
C GLU A 157 -23.36 -2.13 -9.15
#